data_AF-A0A0P0N423-F1
#
_entry.id   AF-A0A0P0N423-F1
#
_cell.length_a   1.000
_cell.length_b   1.000
_cell.length_c   1.000
_cell.angle_alpha   90.00
_cell.angle_beta   90.00
_cell.angle_gamma   90.00
#
_symmetry.space_group_name_H-M   'P 1'
#
loop_
_entity.id
_entity.type
_entity.pdbx_description
1 polymer ?
#
loop_
_entity_poly.entity_id
_entity_poly.type
_entity_poly.pdbx_seq_one_letter_code
_entity_poly.pdbx_strand_id
1 'polypeptide(L)' 'MPRVHIDVHRLASTLVVLGYVYVTVDQLASILGVSTRTAGRLLAEMARLGLARRWSRRAYKLELLQLTEVNK' A
#
# COMPACT_ATOMS: atom_id res chain seq x y z
N MET A 1 12.92 -19.32 -8.95
CA MET A 1 12.01 -18.18 -9.11
C MET A 1 12.72 -16.92 -8.67
N PRO A 2 12.71 -15.83 -9.46
CA PRO A 2 13.33 -14.58 -9.03
C PRO A 2 12.63 -14.05 -7.77
N ARG A 3 13.42 -13.64 -6.78
CA ARG A 3 12.91 -13.04 -5.54
C ARG A 3 12.67 -11.56 -5.84
N VAL A 4 11.40 -11.17 -5.91
CA VAL A 4 11.01 -9.78 -6.14
C VAL A 4 10.87 -9.07 -4.80
N HIS A 5 11.57 -7.95 -4.64
CA HIS A 5 11.46 -7.06 -3.48
C HIS A 5 10.59 -5.86 -3.85
N ILE A 6 9.61 -5.56 -3.01
CA ILE A 6 8.73 -4.40 -3.18
C ILE A 6 9.08 -3.37 -2.12
N ASP A 7 9.45 -2.18 -2.56
CA ASP A 7 9.61 -1.02 -1.70
C ASP A 7 8.22 -0.47 -1.34
N VAL A 8 7.86 -0.60 -0.06
CA VAL A 8 6.54 -0.25 0.46
C VAL A 8 6.31 1.27 0.46
N HIS A 9 7.36 2.07 0.67
CA HIS A 9 7.27 3.53 0.66
C HIS A 9 6.98 4.04 -0.75
N ARG A 10 7.75 3.57 -1.74
CA ARG A 10 7.53 3.91 -3.15
C ARG A 10 6.15 3.47 -3.62
N LEU A 11 5.71 2.28 -3.23
CA LEU A 11 4.39 1.78 -3.58
C LEU A 11 3.28 2.68 -3.01
N ALA A 12 3.34 3.05 -1.73
CA ALA A 12 2.36 3.93 -1.11
C ALA A 12 2.35 5.32 -1.76
N SER A 13 3.51 5.90 -2.04
CA SER A 13 3.64 7.17 -2.76
C SER A 13 3.05 7.08 -4.17
N THR A 14 3.27 5.97 -4.88
CA THR A 14 2.74 5.77 -6.23
C THR A 14 1.22 5.71 -6.23
N LEU A 15 0.63 4.97 -5.28
CA LEU A 15 -0.83 4.89 -5.16
C LEU A 15 -1.44 6.27 -4.89
N VAL A 16 -0.80 7.08 -4.06
CA VAL A 16 -1.24 8.47 -3.82
C VAL A 16 -1.14 9.33 -5.08
N VAL A 17 -0.02 9.27 -5.81
CA VAL A 17 0.17 10.02 -7.05
C VAL A 17 -0.88 9.64 -8.11
N LEU A 18 -1.27 8.37 -8.14
CA LEU A 18 -2.36 7.86 -8.99
C LEU A 18 -3.77 8.26 -8.50
N GLY A 19 -3.88 9.01 -7.40
CA GLY A 19 -5.15 9.52 -6.88
C GLY A 19 -5.90 8.56 -5.96
N TYR A 20 -5.31 7.44 -5.55
CA TYR A 20 -5.96 6.55 -4.59
C TYR A 20 -5.95 7.17 -3.19
N VAL A 21 -7.14 7.30 -2.60
CA VAL A 21 -7.30 7.67 -1.19
C VAL A 21 -7.57 6.43 -0.33
N TYR A 22 -8.29 5.46 -0.89
CA TYR A 22 -8.58 4.18 -0.28
C TYR A 22 -8.14 3.07 -1.22
N VAL A 23 -7.56 2.02 -0.66
CA VAL A 23 -7.11 0.85 -1.41
C VAL A 23 -7.60 -0.41 -0.70
N THR A 24 -8.25 -1.29 -1.46
CA THR A 24 -8.61 -2.62 -0.98
C THR A 24 -7.51 -3.64 -1.30
N VAL A 25 -7.50 -4.74 -0.56
CA VAL A 25 -6.60 -5.88 -0.80
C VAL A 25 -6.73 -6.39 -2.24
N ASP A 26 -7.96 -6.49 -2.77
CA ASP A 26 -8.23 -7.01 -4.11
C ASP A 26 -7.78 -6.04 -5.21
N GLN A 27 -7.99 -4.73 -5.02
CA GLN A 27 -7.45 -3.72 -5.94
C GLN A 27 -5.93 -3.77 -6.00
N LEU A 28 -5.25 -3.82 -4.84
CA LEU A 28 -3.79 -3.87 -4.83
C LEU A 28 -3.26 -5.18 -5.44
N ALA A 29 -3.92 -6.30 -5.19
CA ALA A 29 -3.60 -7.59 -5.81
C ALA A 29 -3.69 -7.51 -7.34
N SER A 30 -4.74 -6.88 -7.87
CA SER A 30 -4.94 -6.66 -9.30
C SER A 30 -3.85 -5.75 -9.89
N ILE A 31 -3.59 -4.60 -9.25
CA ILE A 31 -2.59 -3.61 -9.72
C ILE A 31 -1.20 -4.23 -9.82
N LEU A 32 -0.81 -5.04 -8.83
CA LEU A 32 0.55 -5.61 -8.77
C LEU A 32 0.66 -7.00 -9.41
N GLY A 33 -0.45 -7.60 -9.84
CA GLY A 33 -0.46 -8.99 -10.33
C GLY A 33 -0.02 -10.01 -9.27
N VAL A 34 -0.38 -9.80 -7.99
CA VAL A 34 0.01 -10.67 -6.87
C VAL A 34 -1.20 -11.30 -6.19
N SER A 35 -0.97 -12.33 -5.38
CA SER A 35 -2.04 -12.91 -4.56
C SER A 35 -2.63 -11.90 -3.57
N THR A 36 -3.92 -12.05 -3.25
CA THR A 36 -4.59 -11.27 -2.19
C THR A 36 -3.91 -11.41 -0.84
N ARG A 37 -3.29 -12.57 -0.55
CA ARG A 37 -2.48 -12.78 0.65
C ARG A 37 -1.25 -11.86 0.66
N THR A 38 -0.53 -11.77 -0.46
CA THR A 38 0.63 -10.87 -0.59
C THR A 38 0.21 -9.41 -0.49
N ALA A 39 -0.84 -9.01 -1.20
CA ALA A 39 -1.39 -7.66 -1.13
C ALA A 39 -1.83 -7.28 0.30
N GLY A 40 -2.48 -8.20 1.00
CA GLY A 40 -2.88 -7.99 2.41
C GLY A 40 -1.67 -7.79 3.33
N ARG A 41 -0.58 -8.52 3.12
CA ARG A 41 0.68 -8.30 3.86
C ARG A 41 1.31 -6.95 3.56
N LEU A 42 1.30 -6.52 2.31
CA LEU A 42 1.83 -5.20 1.92
C LEU A 42 1.04 -4.07 2.56
N LEU A 43 -0.29 -4.12 2.53
CA LEU A 43 -1.14 -3.09 3.16
C LEU A 43 -1.01 -3.09 4.69
N ALA A 44 -0.88 -4.26 5.32
CA ALA A 44 -0.61 -4.34 6.74
C ALA A 44 0.76 -3.74 7.10
N GLU A 45 1.77 -3.95 6.26
CA GLU A 45 3.09 -3.36 6.44
C GLU A 45 3.08 -1.84 6.23
N MET A 46 2.36 -1.34 5.22
CA MET A 46 2.11 0.11 5.06
C MET A 46 1.47 0.70 6.32
N ALA A 47 0.50 -0.01 6.91
CA ALA A 47 -0.15 0.45 8.13
C ALA A 47 0.78 0.44 9.34
N ARG A 48 1.64 -0.57 9.46
CA ARG A 48 2.68 -0.64 10.49
C ARG A 48 3.66 0.53 10.38
N LEU A 49 3.94 0.99 9.16
CA LEU A 49 4.82 2.12 8.85
C LEU A 49 4.12 3.49 8.89
N GLY A 50 2.82 3.55 9.22
CA GLY A 50 2.06 4.81 9.26
C GLY A 50 1.70 5.39 7.89
N LEU A 51 2.01 4.70 6.78
CA LEU A 51 1.72 5.13 5.41
C LEU A 51 0.25 4.91 5.02
N ALA A 52 -0.44 4.07 5.78
CA ALA A 52 -1.86 3.79 5.64
C ALA A 52 -2.48 3.53 7.01
N ARG A 53 -3.81 3.55 7.10
CA ARG A 53 -4.55 3.06 8.27
C ARG A 53 -5.64 2.10 7.85
N ARG A 54 -5.88 1.09 8.67
CA ARG A 54 -6.97 0.15 8.42
C ARG A 54 -8.31 0.87 8.56
N TRP A 55 -9.12 0.82 7.51
CA TRP A 55 -10.46 1.41 7.48
C TRP A 55 -11.54 0.35 7.70
N SER A 56 -11.37 -0.83 7.09
CA SER A 56 -12.25 -1.99 7.27
C SER A 56 -11.45 -3.29 7.23
N ARG A 57 -12.14 -4.45 7.26
CA ARG A 57 -11.49 -5.76 7.27
C ARG A 57 -10.47 -5.93 6.13
N ARG A 58 -10.75 -5.38 4.94
CA ARG A 58 -9.93 -5.53 3.72
C ARG A 58 -9.65 -4.20 2.98
N ALA A 59 -9.93 -3.06 3.60
CA ALA A 59 -9.68 -1.74 3.02
C ALA A 59 -8.82 -0.88 3.94
N TYR A 60 -7.93 -0.11 3.33
CA TYR A 60 -7.02 0.80 3.99
C TYR A 60 -7.17 2.20 3.39
N LYS A 61 -7.09 3.22 4.24
CA LYS A 61 -6.96 4.62 3.82
C LYS A 61 -5.47 4.96 3.76
N LEU A 62 -5.01 5.57 2.67
CA LEU A 62 -3.64 6.04 2.56
C LEU A 62 -3.47 7.34 3.36
N GLU A 63 -2.35 7.47 4.06
CA GLU A 63 -2.04 8.63 4.90
C GLU A 63 -1.06 9.55 4.17
N LEU A 64 -1.61 10.61 3.57
CA LEU A 64 -0.87 11.57 2.73
C LEU A 64 0.22 12.32 3.51
N LEU A 65 -0.06 12.69 4.76
CA LEU A 65 0.84 13.50 5.58
C LEU A 65 2.19 12.79 5.83
N GLN A 66 2.15 11.50 6.12
CA GLN A 66 3.33 10.68 6.39
C GLN A 66 4.14 10.37 5.13
N LEU A 67 3.52 10.39 3.95
CA LEU A 67 4.21 10.18 2.67
C LEU A 67 5.02 11.40 2.21
N THR A 68 4.65 12.60 2.66
CA THR A 68 5.40 13.84 2.42
C THR A 68 6.72 13.91 3.19
N GLU A 69 6.80 13.28 4.36
CA GLU A 69 8.01 13.25 5.20
C GLU A 69 9.08 12.29 4.64
N VAL A 70 8.65 11.26 3.91
CA VAL A 70 9.54 10.26 3.28
C VAL A 70 10.23 10.79 2.01
N ASN A 71 9.67 11.82 1.36
CA ASN A 71 10.21 12.43 0.14
C ASN A 71 11.07 13.69 0.41
N LYS A 72 11.38 14.01 1.67
CA LYS A 72 12.38 15.03 2.04
C LYS A 72 13.71 14.36 2.38
#